data_AF-A0A852TPK9-F1
#
_entry.id   AF-A0A852TPK9-F1
#
_cell.length_a   1.000
_cell.length_b   1.000
_cell.length_c   1.000
_cell.angle_alpha   90.00
_cell.angle_beta   90.00
_cell.angle_gamma   90.00
#
_symmetry.space_group_name_H-M   'P 1'
#
loop_
_entity.id
_entity.type
_entity.pdbx_description
1 polymer ?
#
loop_
_entity_poly.entity_id
_entity_poly.type
_entity_poly.pdbx_seq_one_letter_code
_entity_poly.pdbx_strand_id
1 'polypeptide(L)'
;MSFTAVLDRILPGSRDDVRGVLARTAASDGAAAPPARMPRPTGRAAFLKGDVLFRAFQFAADPGDPAAALAEDPDAVALDRGLAPFLVGAPAAGVFRGRTARRVQQRIARPEHASLAALHYPVEPGNESAIAEVFTAVRPQRRPTLSDREGRRSGLLHGVAVFVSGSDMVRVVGYDGDLDDVARYMADRPGRPEIERRLAPYLRGTHGSSSPEEFLRAFPTIRMDRIDTGAAAR
;
A
#
# COMPACT_ATOMS: atom_id res chain seq x y z
N MET A 1 -0.74 -1.77 15.53
CA MET A 1 -0.17 -1.82 14.18
C MET A 1 -0.53 -0.55 13.43
N SER A 2 0.42 -0.02 12.66
CA SER A 2 0.31 1.17 11.84
C SER A 2 1.00 0.94 10.50
N PHE A 3 0.48 1.50 9.40
CA PHE A 3 1.14 1.53 8.11
C PHE A 3 1.63 2.93 7.78
N THR A 4 2.81 2.98 7.19
CA THR A 4 3.40 4.13 6.51
C THR A 4 3.72 3.72 5.09
N ALA A 5 3.71 4.66 4.15
CA ALA A 5 4.15 4.36 2.80
C ALA A 5 5.00 5.47 2.21
N VAL A 6 5.90 5.09 1.31
CA VAL A 6 6.66 5.99 0.44
C VAL A 6 6.22 5.73 -1.00
N LEU A 7 5.94 6.80 -1.74
CA LEU A 7 5.54 6.73 -3.14
C LEU A 7 6.57 7.49 -3.99
N ASP A 8 7.14 6.78 -4.95
CA ASP A 8 8.20 7.27 -5.81
C ASP A 8 7.85 7.03 -7.28
N ARG A 9 8.52 7.79 -8.16
CA ARG A 9 8.56 7.52 -9.60
C ARG A 9 9.91 6.91 -9.95
N ILE A 10 9.91 5.85 -10.75
CA ILE A 10 11.14 5.22 -11.24
C ILE A 10 11.49 5.76 -12.64
N LEU A 11 12.78 5.77 -12.97
CA LEU A 11 13.25 6.15 -14.29
C LEU A 11 12.73 5.16 -15.36
N PRO A 12 12.43 5.63 -16.59
CA PRO A 12 12.08 4.74 -17.69
C PRO A 12 13.15 3.67 -17.92
N GLY A 13 12.72 2.41 -18.06
CA GLY A 13 13.62 1.27 -18.28
C GLY A 13 14.24 0.67 -17.01
N SER A 14 14.15 1.32 -15.84
CA SER A 14 14.79 0.84 -14.61
C SER A 14 13.98 -0.19 -13.81
N ARG A 15 12.94 -0.78 -14.41
CA ARG A 15 12.02 -1.70 -13.71
C ARG A 15 12.75 -2.92 -13.16
N ASP A 16 13.60 -3.55 -13.97
CA ASP A 16 14.30 -4.78 -13.57
C ASP A 16 15.43 -4.50 -12.58
N ASP A 17 16.10 -3.36 -12.69
CA ASP A 17 17.09 -2.91 -11.69
C ASP A 17 16.45 -2.69 -10.32
N VAL A 18 15.32 -1.98 -10.27
CA VAL A 18 14.53 -1.77 -9.05
C VAL A 18 14.10 -3.11 -8.46
N ARG A 19 13.64 -4.05 -9.28
CA ARG A 19 13.32 -5.43 -8.83
C ARG A 19 14.53 -6.12 -8.22
N GLY A 20 15.69 -6.03 -8.86
CA GLY A 20 16.94 -6.60 -8.36
C GLY A 20 17.37 -6.03 -7.01
N VAL A 21 17.22 -4.72 -6.81
CA VAL A 21 17.51 -4.07 -5.51
C VAL A 21 16.56 -4.60 -4.43
N LEU A 22 15.25 -4.56 -4.68
CA LEU A 22 14.22 -5.00 -3.74
C LEU A 22 14.40 -6.47 -3.32
N ALA A 23 14.72 -7.35 -4.28
CA ALA A 23 14.93 -8.78 -4.02
C ALA A 23 16.15 -9.05 -3.14
N ARG A 24 17.25 -8.31 -3.34
CA ARG A 24 18.47 -8.47 -2.51
C ARG A 24 18.25 -8.04 -1.08
N THR A 25 17.57 -6.91 -0.86
CA THR A 25 17.35 -6.39 0.49
C THR A 25 16.42 -7.29 1.29
N ALA A 26 15.40 -7.88 0.65
CA ALA A 26 14.48 -8.84 1.27
C ALA A 26 15.19 -10.07 1.85
N ALA A 27 16.36 -10.46 1.30
CA ALA A 27 17.14 -11.58 1.79
C ALA A 27 18.03 -11.24 3.00
N SER A 28 18.16 -9.96 3.37
CA SER A 28 19.02 -9.49 4.47
C SER A 28 18.28 -9.26 5.80
N ASP A 29 16.96 -9.47 5.84
CA ASP A 29 16.17 -9.37 7.08
C ASP A 29 16.57 -10.48 8.06
N GLY A 30 17.30 -10.14 9.12
CA GLY A 30 17.69 -11.10 10.15
C GLY A 30 18.88 -10.72 11.04
N ALA A 31 19.61 -9.65 10.74
CA ALA A 31 20.67 -9.17 11.62
C ALA A 31 20.09 -8.44 12.84
N ALA A 32 20.58 -8.76 14.04
CA ALA A 32 20.21 -8.04 15.25
C ALA A 32 20.71 -6.60 15.17
N ALA A 33 19.80 -5.67 14.90
CA ALA A 33 20.12 -4.26 14.80
C ALA A 33 20.18 -3.60 16.19
N PRO A 34 21.07 -2.60 16.40
CA PRO A 34 21.22 -1.91 17.68
C PRO A 34 19.92 -1.20 18.11
N PRO A 35 19.75 -0.86 19.40
CA PRO A 35 18.54 -0.17 19.87
C PRO A 35 18.31 1.15 19.13
N ALA A 36 17.06 1.37 18.69
CA ALA A 36 16.63 2.60 18.02
C ALA A 36 15.91 3.54 18.98
N ARG A 37 15.99 4.85 18.73
CA ARG A 37 15.22 5.86 19.47
C ARG A 37 13.77 5.89 19.02
N MET A 38 13.53 5.65 17.73
CA MET A 38 12.20 5.58 17.13
C MET A 38 11.73 4.12 16.94
N PRO A 39 10.41 3.87 16.88
CA PRO A 39 9.88 2.56 16.50
C PRO A 39 10.38 2.15 15.12
N ARG A 40 10.80 0.89 14.96
CA ARG A 40 11.20 0.34 13.66
C ARG A 40 10.03 -0.31 12.93
N PRO A 41 10.09 -0.39 11.59
CA PRO A 41 9.19 -1.23 10.84
C PRO A 41 9.32 -2.70 11.27
N THR A 42 8.18 -3.37 11.46
CA THR A 42 8.06 -4.81 11.73
C THR A 42 7.82 -5.62 10.47
N GLY A 43 7.57 -4.96 9.35
CA GLY A 43 7.32 -5.60 8.07
C GLY A 43 7.34 -4.60 6.92
N ARG A 44 7.59 -5.08 5.72
CA ARG A 44 7.66 -4.27 4.50
C ARG A 44 7.06 -4.99 3.31
N ALA A 45 6.54 -4.20 2.38
CA ALA A 45 6.05 -4.65 1.08
C ALA A 45 6.37 -3.61 0.01
N ALA A 46 6.74 -4.03 -1.19
CA ALA A 46 7.07 -3.18 -2.32
C ALA A 46 6.27 -3.60 -3.56
N PHE A 47 5.69 -2.61 -4.23
CA PHE A 47 4.81 -2.80 -5.36
C PHE A 47 5.17 -1.85 -6.50
N LEU A 48 5.12 -2.34 -7.75
CA LEU A 48 5.29 -1.51 -8.94
C LEU A 48 4.06 -1.54 -9.85
N LYS A 49 3.75 -0.40 -10.46
CA LYS A 49 2.80 -0.29 -11.57
C LYS A 49 3.22 0.80 -12.53
N GLY A 50 3.51 0.45 -13.78
CA GLY A 50 4.15 1.38 -14.70
C GLY A 50 5.46 1.90 -14.09
N ASP A 51 5.56 3.21 -13.95
CA ASP A 51 6.64 3.97 -13.33
C ASP A 51 6.41 4.30 -11.84
N VAL A 52 5.29 3.87 -11.24
CA VAL A 52 4.99 4.10 -9.81
C VAL A 52 5.60 2.98 -8.97
N LEU A 53 6.46 3.38 -8.02
CA LEU A 53 6.96 2.54 -6.93
C LEU A 53 6.27 2.91 -5.62
N PHE A 54 5.60 1.94 -5.04
CA PHE A 54 4.96 2.08 -3.73
C PHE A 54 5.62 1.12 -2.74
N ARG A 55 6.13 1.66 -1.63
CA ARG A 55 6.74 0.89 -0.55
C ARG A 55 5.93 1.11 0.72
N ALA A 56 5.35 0.03 1.26
CA ALA A 56 4.63 0.03 2.52
C ALA A 56 5.50 -0.51 3.65
N PHE A 57 5.44 0.16 4.80
CA PHE A 57 6.14 -0.20 6.03
C PHE A 57 5.12 -0.37 7.14
N GLN A 58 5.16 -1.52 7.81
CA GLN A 58 4.32 -1.83 8.96
C GLN A 58 5.08 -1.51 10.23
N PHE A 59 4.41 -0.90 11.21
CA PHE A 59 4.95 -0.64 12.54
C PHE A 59 4.03 -1.27 13.60
N ALA A 60 4.60 -1.72 14.72
CA ALA A 60 3.83 -2.26 15.85
C ALA A 60 2.87 -1.20 16.43
N ALA A 61 3.32 0.06 16.51
CA ALA A 61 2.54 1.21 16.95
C ALA A 61 2.70 2.38 15.95
N ASP A 62 1.91 3.45 16.10
CA ASP A 62 2.09 4.64 15.25
C ASP A 62 3.43 5.33 15.59
N PRO A 63 4.35 5.52 14.62
CA PRO A 63 5.63 6.18 14.88
C PRO A 63 5.52 7.69 15.15
N GLY A 64 4.36 8.32 14.93
CA GLY A 64 4.17 9.77 15.10
C GLY A 64 4.80 10.57 13.94
N ASP A 65 6.12 10.52 13.79
CA ASP A 65 6.84 11.01 12.60
C ASP A 65 7.37 9.82 11.78
N PRO A 66 6.60 9.33 10.81
CA PRO A 66 7.00 8.19 10.00
C PRO A 66 8.24 8.44 9.14
N ALA A 67 8.45 9.67 8.67
CA ALA A 67 9.62 9.99 7.86
C ALA A 67 10.90 9.96 8.70
N ALA A 68 10.84 10.48 9.94
CA ALA A 68 11.95 10.40 10.88
C ALA A 68 12.23 8.95 11.31
N ALA A 69 11.17 8.16 11.59
CA ALA A 69 11.32 6.76 11.95
C ALA A 69 12.03 5.93 10.85
N LEU A 70 11.67 6.16 9.58
CA LEU A 70 12.34 5.50 8.45
C LEU A 70 13.78 5.99 8.25
N ALA A 71 14.06 7.27 8.52
CA ALA A 71 15.42 7.82 8.43
C ALA A 71 16.36 7.25 9.50
N GLU A 72 15.83 6.84 10.66
CA GLU A 72 16.60 6.17 11.71
C GLU A 72 16.71 4.65 11.52
N ASP A 73 15.96 4.07 10.59
CA ASP A 73 15.98 2.64 10.32
C ASP A 73 17.06 2.28 9.29
N PRO A 74 18.14 1.57 9.68
CA PRO A 74 19.27 1.28 8.78
C PRO A 74 18.85 0.50 7.54
N ASP A 75 17.88 -0.40 7.68
CA ASP A 75 17.40 -1.24 6.57
C ASP A 75 16.58 -0.42 5.57
N ALA A 76 15.71 0.47 6.05
CA ALA A 76 15.01 1.42 5.19
C ALA A 76 15.98 2.36 4.46
N VAL A 77 17.00 2.88 5.15
CA VAL A 77 18.02 3.77 4.55
C VAL A 77 18.88 3.03 3.52
N ALA A 78 19.30 1.78 3.82
CA ALA A 78 20.07 0.97 2.88
C ALA A 78 19.27 0.65 1.62
N LEU A 79 17.99 0.29 1.78
CA LEU A 79 17.05 0.08 0.68
C LEU A 79 16.90 1.35 -0.17
N ASP A 80 16.66 2.49 0.47
CA ASP A 80 16.47 3.77 -0.21
C ASP A 80 17.74 4.19 -0.98
N ARG A 81 18.92 3.99 -0.39
CA ARG A 81 20.21 4.22 -1.07
C ARG A 81 20.37 3.36 -2.32
N GLY A 82 20.01 2.07 -2.24
CA GLY A 82 20.08 1.17 -3.38
C GLY A 82 19.11 1.54 -4.51
N LEU A 83 17.96 2.12 -4.16
CA LEU A 83 16.95 2.55 -5.13
C LEU A 83 17.25 3.91 -5.74
N ALA A 84 17.88 4.84 -5.00
CA ALA A 84 18.08 6.23 -5.40
C ALA A 84 18.56 6.47 -6.84
N PRO A 85 19.50 5.68 -7.41
CA PRO A 85 19.92 5.84 -8.81
C PRO A 85 18.83 5.63 -9.85
N PHE A 86 17.75 4.91 -9.48
CA PHE A 86 16.65 4.53 -10.36
C PHE A 86 15.39 5.36 -10.12
N LEU A 87 15.42 6.34 -9.21
CA LEU A 87 14.28 7.18 -8.89
C LEU A 87 14.36 8.51 -9.63
N VAL A 88 13.21 8.99 -10.11
CA VAL A 88 13.09 10.33 -10.70
C VAL A 88 13.44 11.37 -9.63
N GLY A 89 14.26 12.35 -10.01
CA GLY A 89 14.74 13.40 -9.11
C GLY A 89 15.91 13.00 -8.21
N ALA A 90 16.37 11.74 -8.26
CA ALA A 90 17.53 11.23 -7.53
C ALA A 90 17.60 11.71 -6.06
N PRO A 91 16.58 11.39 -5.24
CA PRO A 91 16.51 11.89 -3.89
C PRO A 91 17.72 11.44 -3.07
N ALA A 92 18.20 12.31 -2.18
CA ALA A 92 19.24 11.94 -1.23
C ALA A 92 18.76 10.76 -0.37
N ALA A 93 19.61 9.73 -0.25
CA ALA A 93 19.28 8.52 0.48
C ALA A 93 18.91 8.82 1.94
N GLY A 94 17.81 8.23 2.42
CA GLY A 94 17.33 8.43 3.79
C GLY A 94 16.52 9.72 3.99
N VAL A 95 16.32 10.51 2.93
CA VAL A 95 15.39 11.64 2.94
C VAL A 95 14.01 11.16 2.50
N PHE A 96 13.20 10.75 3.50
CA PHE A 96 11.83 10.27 3.29
C PHE A 96 10.76 11.36 3.39
N ARG A 97 11.11 12.50 4.00
CA ARG A 97 10.19 13.64 4.14
C ARG A 97 9.89 14.21 2.75
N GLY A 98 8.60 14.44 2.46
CA GLY A 98 8.13 14.86 1.13
C GLY A 98 7.83 13.68 0.17
N ARG A 99 8.36 12.49 0.43
CA ARG A 99 8.07 11.25 -0.34
C ARG A 99 7.13 10.30 0.41
N THR A 100 7.01 10.49 1.72
CA THR A 100 6.07 9.75 2.55
C THR A 100 4.64 10.15 2.16
N ALA A 101 3.85 9.17 1.71
CA ALA A 101 2.48 9.40 1.27
C ALA A 101 1.56 9.69 2.47
N ARG A 102 0.59 10.59 2.28
CA ARG A 102 -0.39 10.92 3.32
C ARG A 102 -1.35 9.75 3.49
N ARG A 103 -1.38 9.17 4.68
CA ARG A 103 -2.37 8.16 5.04
C ARG A 103 -3.72 8.82 5.31
N VAL A 104 -4.70 8.58 4.44
CA VAL A 104 -6.05 9.17 4.53
C VAL A 104 -7.07 8.22 5.14
N GLN A 105 -6.76 6.92 5.18
CA GLN A 105 -7.55 5.92 5.88
C GLN A 105 -6.63 4.84 6.43
N GLN A 106 -6.93 4.34 7.62
CA GLN A 106 -6.40 3.07 8.10
C GLN A 106 -7.43 2.37 8.97
N ARG A 107 -7.59 1.07 8.74
CA ARG A 107 -8.44 0.18 9.54
C ARG A 107 -7.74 -1.14 9.66
N ILE A 108 -7.36 -1.50 10.87
CA ILE A 108 -6.72 -2.78 11.18
C ILE A 108 -7.72 -3.59 12.01
N ALA A 109 -8.15 -4.72 11.46
CA ALA A 109 -8.98 -5.69 12.16
C ALA A 109 -8.13 -6.71 12.93
N ARG A 110 -6.98 -7.09 12.37
CA ARG A 110 -5.98 -7.97 12.99
C ARG A 110 -4.57 -7.52 12.56
N PRO A 111 -3.62 -7.41 13.49
CA PRO A 111 -2.30 -6.87 13.20
C PRO A 111 -1.28 -7.91 12.71
N GLU A 112 -1.65 -9.19 12.60
CA GLU A 112 -0.70 -10.30 12.50
C GLU A 112 -0.86 -11.11 11.20
N HIS A 113 0.25 -11.57 10.62
CA HIS A 113 0.32 -12.56 9.53
C HIS A 113 -0.57 -12.31 8.30
N ALA A 114 -0.57 -11.09 7.76
CA ALA A 114 -1.33 -10.76 6.56
C ALA A 114 -0.44 -10.71 5.31
N SER A 115 -0.87 -11.38 4.24
CA SER A 115 -0.43 -11.05 2.88
C SER A 115 -0.87 -9.63 2.54
N LEU A 116 -0.06 -8.92 1.75
CA LEU A 116 -0.37 -7.56 1.30
C LEU A 116 -0.61 -7.53 -0.21
N ALA A 117 -1.65 -6.82 -0.61
CA ALA A 117 -1.91 -6.39 -1.97
C ALA A 117 -2.05 -4.87 -2.02
N ALA A 118 -1.72 -4.28 -3.17
CA ALA A 118 -1.88 -2.84 -3.41
C ALA A 118 -2.65 -2.59 -4.70
N LEU A 119 -3.58 -1.65 -4.65
CA LEU A 119 -4.37 -1.15 -5.78
C LEU A 119 -4.03 0.31 -6.00
N HIS A 120 -3.74 0.68 -7.24
CA HIS A 120 -3.35 2.03 -7.63
C HIS A 120 -4.47 2.69 -8.43
N TYR A 121 -4.74 3.94 -8.08
CA TYR A 121 -5.72 4.80 -8.72
C TYR A 121 -5.05 6.15 -9.01
N PRO A 122 -4.92 6.52 -10.29
CA PRO A 122 -4.54 7.88 -10.66
C PRO A 122 -5.58 8.87 -10.15
N VAL A 123 -5.14 9.98 -9.55
CA VAL A 123 -6.00 11.04 -9.02
C VAL A 123 -5.57 12.42 -9.50
N GLU A 124 -6.49 13.37 -9.46
CA GLU A 124 -6.18 14.79 -9.63
C GLU A 124 -5.37 15.31 -8.43
N PRO A 125 -4.21 15.95 -8.64
CA PRO A 125 -3.33 16.43 -7.58
C PRO A 125 -3.99 17.56 -6.78
N GLY A 126 -3.58 17.72 -5.52
CA GLY A 126 -4.12 18.76 -4.62
C GLY A 126 -5.45 18.41 -3.96
N ASN A 127 -6.00 17.22 -4.21
CA ASN A 127 -7.28 16.76 -3.64
C ASN A 127 -7.10 15.85 -2.41
N GLU A 128 -5.92 15.80 -1.79
CA GLU A 128 -5.61 14.88 -0.69
C GLU A 128 -6.57 15.02 0.49
N SER A 129 -6.92 16.26 0.85
CA SER A 129 -7.86 16.54 1.95
C SER A 129 -9.30 16.14 1.59
N ALA A 130 -9.75 16.45 0.38
CA ALA A 130 -11.08 16.07 -0.08
C ALA A 130 -11.25 14.55 -0.19
N ILE A 131 -10.22 13.85 -0.71
CA ILE A 131 -10.18 12.39 -0.74
C ILE A 131 -10.22 11.82 0.69
N ALA A 132 -9.52 12.42 1.65
CA ALA A 132 -9.58 11.98 3.04
C ALA A 132 -11.01 12.08 3.62
N GLU A 133 -11.75 13.15 3.32
CA GLU A 133 -13.14 13.31 3.74
C GLU A 133 -14.10 12.27 3.15
N VAL A 134 -13.80 11.74 1.95
CA VAL A 134 -14.54 10.61 1.39
C VAL A 134 -14.39 9.38 2.27
N PHE A 135 -13.16 9.07 2.70
CA PHE A 135 -12.86 7.85 3.44
C PHE A 135 -13.18 7.91 4.94
N THR A 136 -13.30 9.08 5.54
CA THR A 136 -13.73 9.27 6.94
C THR A 136 -15.24 9.05 7.12
N ALA A 137 -16.05 9.44 6.13
CA ALA A 137 -17.51 9.34 6.20
C ALA A 137 -18.06 7.91 6.12
N VAL A 138 -17.26 6.95 5.67
CA VAL A 138 -17.70 5.56 5.47
C VAL A 138 -17.71 4.82 6.80
N ARG A 139 -18.85 4.22 7.16
CA ARG A 139 -18.92 3.45 8.41
C ARG A 139 -17.92 2.28 8.44
N PRO A 140 -17.27 2.01 9.59
CA PRO A 140 -16.50 0.78 9.80
C PRO A 140 -17.43 -0.43 9.76
N GLN A 141 -17.02 -1.50 9.08
CA GLN A 141 -17.67 -2.80 9.23
C GLN A 141 -16.91 -3.64 10.27
N ARG A 142 -17.65 -4.40 11.07
CA ARG A 142 -17.06 -5.34 12.04
C ARG A 142 -16.60 -6.59 11.30
N ARG A 143 -15.27 -6.77 11.21
CA ARG A 143 -14.52 -7.96 10.75
C ARG A 143 -14.98 -8.58 9.41
N PRO A 144 -14.28 -8.32 8.30
CA PRO A 144 -14.64 -8.90 7.03
C PRO A 144 -14.14 -10.32 6.88
N THR A 145 -15.07 -11.27 6.86
CA THR A 145 -14.79 -12.64 6.45
C THR A 145 -14.77 -12.68 4.92
N LEU A 146 -13.74 -13.28 4.35
CA LEU A 146 -13.67 -13.56 2.92
C LEU A 146 -14.37 -14.91 2.65
N SER A 147 -15.08 -14.99 1.54
CA SER A 147 -15.74 -16.21 1.10
C SER A 147 -15.27 -16.60 -0.29
N ASP A 148 -15.11 -17.89 -0.55
CA ASP A 148 -14.84 -18.47 -1.87
C ASP A 148 -16.05 -18.34 -2.81
N ARG A 149 -15.97 -18.92 -4.02
CA ARG A 149 -17.06 -18.85 -5.02
C ARG A 149 -18.30 -19.63 -4.58
N GLU A 150 -18.14 -20.62 -3.71
CA GLU A 150 -19.23 -21.41 -3.15
C GLU A 150 -19.83 -20.78 -1.88
N GLY A 151 -19.34 -19.59 -1.48
CA GLY A 151 -19.81 -18.87 -0.30
C GLY A 151 -19.24 -19.39 1.02
N ARG A 152 -18.29 -20.33 0.99
CA ARG A 152 -17.63 -20.84 2.19
C ARG A 152 -16.54 -19.88 2.62
N ARG A 153 -16.29 -19.79 3.92
CA ARG A 153 -15.22 -18.96 4.46
C ARG A 153 -13.85 -19.41 3.92
N SER A 154 -13.16 -18.52 3.24
CA SER A 154 -11.84 -18.76 2.63
C SER A 154 -10.71 -17.97 3.28
N GLY A 155 -11.05 -16.91 4.03
CA GLY A 155 -10.05 -16.09 4.71
C GLY A 155 -10.63 -14.92 5.48
N LEU A 156 -9.78 -13.94 5.76
CA LEU A 156 -10.06 -12.74 6.51
C LEU A 156 -9.37 -11.53 5.90
N LEU A 157 -10.07 -10.40 5.90
CA LEU A 157 -9.45 -9.10 5.66
C LEU A 157 -8.86 -8.59 6.99
N HIS A 158 -7.54 -8.57 7.07
CA HIS A 158 -6.78 -8.11 8.25
C HIS A 158 -6.77 -6.60 8.38
N GLY A 159 -6.78 -5.88 7.26
CA GLY A 159 -6.82 -4.43 7.29
C GLY A 159 -6.81 -3.77 5.93
N VAL A 160 -7.11 -2.47 5.94
CA VAL A 160 -7.05 -1.61 4.76
C VAL A 160 -6.41 -0.30 5.16
N ALA A 161 -5.49 0.19 4.33
CA ALA A 161 -4.97 1.55 4.42
C ALA A 161 -5.06 2.21 3.04
N VAL A 162 -5.29 3.52 3.01
CA VAL A 162 -5.30 4.32 1.78
C VAL A 162 -4.32 5.46 1.94
N PHE A 163 -3.47 5.62 0.94
CA PHE A 163 -2.42 6.61 0.87
C PHE A 163 -2.64 7.49 -0.36
N VAL A 164 -2.36 8.79 -0.23
CA VAL A 164 -2.38 9.73 -1.35
C VAL A 164 -1.07 10.52 -1.37
N SER A 165 -0.49 10.70 -2.54
CA SER A 165 0.67 11.55 -2.78
C SER A 165 0.62 12.09 -4.20
N GLY A 166 0.53 13.42 -4.36
CA GLY A 166 0.47 14.05 -5.67
C GLY A 166 -0.70 13.52 -6.50
N SER A 167 -0.39 12.91 -7.65
CA SER A 167 -1.40 12.34 -8.57
C SER A 167 -1.71 10.86 -8.34
N ASP A 168 -1.29 10.29 -7.21
CA ASP A 168 -1.40 8.86 -6.96
C ASP A 168 -2.14 8.57 -5.65
N MET A 169 -3.16 7.74 -5.73
CA MET A 169 -3.79 7.11 -4.59
C MET A 169 -3.52 5.61 -4.62
N VAL A 170 -2.99 5.07 -3.51
CA VAL A 170 -2.74 3.64 -3.35
C VAL A 170 -3.52 3.11 -2.17
N ARG A 171 -4.32 2.06 -2.41
CA ARG A 171 -5.01 1.31 -1.37
C ARG A 171 -4.28 0.00 -1.10
N VAL A 172 -3.81 -0.16 0.13
CA VAL A 172 -3.18 -1.38 0.63
C VAL A 172 -4.22 -2.22 1.36
N VAL A 173 -4.20 -3.51 1.11
CA VAL A 173 -5.09 -4.49 1.72
C VAL A 173 -4.25 -5.59 2.35
N GLY A 174 -4.44 -5.81 3.65
CA GLY A 174 -3.94 -6.98 4.37
C GLY A 174 -5.01 -8.06 4.39
N TYR A 175 -4.65 -9.28 3.99
CA TYR A 175 -5.55 -10.42 3.87
C TYR A 175 -4.84 -11.76 4.10
N ASP A 176 -5.60 -12.79 4.44
CA ASP A 176 -5.21 -14.20 4.26
C ASP A 176 -6.17 -14.87 3.26
N GLY A 177 -5.77 -16.00 2.70
CA GLY A 177 -6.53 -16.68 1.65
C GLY A 177 -6.22 -16.15 0.24
N ASP A 178 -7.21 -16.23 -0.65
CA ASP A 178 -7.07 -15.88 -2.07
C ASP A 178 -7.33 -14.39 -2.33
N LEU A 179 -6.53 -13.79 -3.21
CA LEU A 179 -6.69 -12.39 -3.63
C LEU A 179 -7.97 -12.20 -4.46
N ASP A 180 -8.43 -13.20 -5.20
CA ASP A 180 -9.70 -13.14 -5.94
C ASP A 180 -10.89 -12.99 -4.98
N ASP A 181 -10.80 -13.58 -3.79
CA ASP A 181 -11.84 -13.46 -2.76
C ASP A 181 -11.83 -12.06 -2.14
N VAL A 182 -10.66 -11.44 -2.01
CA VAL A 182 -10.52 -10.03 -1.65
C VAL A 182 -11.18 -9.14 -2.70
N ALA A 183 -10.95 -9.41 -3.99
CA ALA A 183 -11.54 -8.64 -5.08
C ALA A 183 -13.08 -8.67 -5.02
N ARG A 184 -13.67 -9.87 -4.83
CA ARG A 184 -15.13 -10.04 -4.68
C ARG A 184 -15.66 -9.35 -3.44
N TYR A 185 -15.01 -9.55 -2.30
CA TYR A 185 -15.38 -8.85 -1.07
C TYR A 185 -15.36 -7.32 -1.26
N MET A 186 -14.36 -6.78 -1.97
CA MET A 186 -14.27 -5.35 -2.25
C MET A 186 -15.36 -4.87 -3.21
N ALA A 187 -15.71 -5.68 -4.21
CA ALA A 187 -16.76 -5.39 -5.18
C ALA A 187 -18.14 -5.30 -4.52
N ASP A 188 -18.44 -6.16 -3.54
CA ASP A 188 -19.75 -6.25 -2.90
C ASP A 188 -19.87 -5.45 -1.60
N ARG A 189 -18.80 -4.74 -1.21
CA ARG A 189 -18.72 -4.10 0.09
C ARG A 189 -19.85 -3.07 0.29
N PRO A 190 -20.63 -3.17 1.39
CA PRO A 190 -21.59 -2.14 1.76
C PRO A 190 -20.92 -0.76 1.88
N GLY A 191 -21.50 0.23 1.20
CA GLY A 191 -20.98 1.60 1.11
C GLY A 191 -20.02 1.87 -0.05
N ARG A 192 -19.65 0.85 -0.85
CA ARG A 192 -18.84 1.05 -2.07
C ARG A 192 -19.48 2.06 -3.05
N PRO A 193 -20.77 1.98 -3.40
CA PRO A 193 -21.37 2.94 -4.36
C PRO A 193 -21.26 4.40 -3.90
N GLU A 194 -21.36 4.62 -2.58
CA GLU A 194 -21.18 5.95 -1.98
C GLU A 194 -19.74 6.45 -2.11
N ILE A 195 -18.77 5.59 -1.78
CA ILE A 195 -17.35 5.90 -1.92
C ILE A 195 -17.01 6.22 -3.37
N GLU A 196 -17.45 5.37 -4.30
CA GLU A 196 -17.17 5.53 -5.72
C GLU A 196 -17.76 6.83 -6.26
N ARG A 197 -19.03 7.12 -5.94
CA ARG A 197 -19.69 8.36 -6.37
C ARG A 197 -18.96 9.60 -5.85
N ARG A 198 -18.51 9.58 -4.60
CA ARG A 198 -17.80 10.70 -3.98
C ARG A 198 -16.34 10.82 -4.41
N LEU A 199 -15.71 9.70 -4.77
CA LEU A 199 -14.32 9.66 -5.20
C LEU A 199 -14.18 9.99 -6.70
N ALA A 200 -15.21 9.69 -7.51
CA ALA A 200 -15.20 9.85 -8.96
C ALA A 200 -14.70 11.23 -9.46
N PRO A 201 -15.08 12.38 -8.85
CA PRO A 201 -14.59 13.69 -9.30
C PRO A 201 -13.07 13.88 -9.17
N TYR A 202 -12.40 13.04 -8.36
CA TYR A 202 -10.97 13.14 -8.09
C TYR A 202 -10.15 12.09 -8.86
N LEU A 203 -10.78 11.15 -9.54
CA LEU A 203 -10.09 10.07 -10.26
C LEU A 203 -9.72 10.52 -11.67
N ARG A 204 -8.51 10.16 -12.10
CA ARG A 204 -8.05 10.32 -13.49
C ARG A 204 -8.33 9.04 -14.27
N GLY A 205 -8.96 9.20 -15.43
CA GLY A 205 -9.35 8.10 -16.30
C GLY A 205 -10.63 7.38 -15.85
N THR A 206 -11.05 6.39 -16.65
CA THR A 206 -12.32 5.67 -16.44
C THR A 206 -12.14 4.55 -15.40
N HIS A 207 -12.15 4.91 -14.12
CA HIS A 207 -12.13 3.93 -13.02
C HIS A 207 -13.37 3.98 -12.13
N GLY A 208 -14.42 4.67 -12.57
CA GLY A 208 -15.75 4.58 -11.99
C GLY A 208 -16.41 3.26 -12.40
N SER A 209 -16.15 2.21 -11.64
CA SER A 209 -16.91 0.98 -11.75
C SER A 209 -18.27 1.20 -11.12
N SER A 210 -19.32 1.29 -11.92
CA SER A 210 -20.70 1.49 -11.46
C SER A 210 -21.36 0.21 -10.93
N SER A 211 -20.77 -0.97 -11.18
CA SER A 211 -21.26 -2.27 -10.71
C SER A 211 -20.17 -3.17 -10.11
N PRO A 212 -20.48 -4.18 -9.28
CA PRO A 212 -19.51 -5.19 -8.83
C PRO A 212 -18.74 -5.88 -9.97
N GLU A 213 -19.41 -6.18 -11.08
CA GLU A 213 -18.82 -6.88 -12.22
C GLU A 213 -17.80 -5.99 -12.94
N GLU A 214 -18.06 -4.69 -13.07
CA GLU A 214 -17.09 -3.73 -13.61
C GLU A 214 -15.84 -3.65 -12.75
N PHE A 215 -15.99 -3.73 -11.43
CA PHE A 215 -14.88 -3.64 -10.49
C PHE A 215 -14.00 -4.88 -10.62
N LEU A 216 -14.61 -6.06 -10.67
CA LEU A 216 -13.91 -7.33 -10.85
C LEU A 216 -13.15 -7.38 -12.18
N ARG A 217 -13.76 -6.87 -13.27
CA ARG A 217 -13.06 -6.74 -14.57
C ARG A 217 -11.89 -5.77 -14.51
N ALA A 218 -12.02 -4.67 -13.78
CA ALA A 218 -10.96 -3.67 -13.64
C ALA A 218 -9.86 -4.08 -12.64
N PHE A 219 -10.15 -4.98 -11.71
CA PHE A 219 -9.27 -5.33 -10.58
C PHE A 219 -7.84 -5.70 -11.01
N PRO A 220 -7.61 -6.57 -12.02
CA PRO A 220 -6.25 -6.87 -12.49
C PRO A 220 -5.51 -5.63 -13.01
N THR A 221 -6.25 -4.71 -13.66
CA THR A 221 -5.71 -3.49 -14.26
C THR A 221 -5.40 -2.41 -13.23
N ILE A 222 -6.00 -2.41 -12.05
CA ILE A 222 -5.67 -1.46 -10.97
C ILE A 222 -4.70 -2.05 -9.95
N ARG A 223 -4.55 -3.38 -9.91
CA ARG A 223 -3.58 -4.06 -9.06
C ARG A 223 -2.15 -3.65 -9.39
N MET A 224 -1.33 -3.48 -8.36
CA MET A 224 0.11 -3.31 -8.49
C MET A 224 0.84 -4.66 -8.34
N ASP A 225 1.93 -4.84 -9.06
CA ASP A 225 2.75 -6.05 -8.96
C ASP A 225 3.56 -6.00 -7.67
N ARG A 226 3.37 -6.97 -6.77
CA ARG A 226 4.26 -7.14 -5.62
C ARG A 226 5.60 -7.71 -6.06
N ILE A 227 6.69 -7.14 -5.57
CA ILE A 227 8.04 -7.43 -6.07
C ILE A 227 8.98 -7.92 -4.97
N ASP A 228 8.73 -7.55 -3.72
CA ASP A 228 9.46 -8.14 -2.62
C ASP A 228 8.83 -9.47 -2.22
N THR A 229 9.49 -10.55 -2.64
CA THR A 229 9.16 -11.91 -2.23
C THR A 229 9.82 -12.30 -0.90
N GLY A 230 10.23 -11.31 -0.09
CA GLY A 230 10.66 -11.54 1.29
C GLY A 230 9.53 -12.19 2.08
N ALA A 231 9.86 -13.32 2.72
CA ALA A 231 8.92 -14.31 3.24
C ALA A 231 7.63 -13.70 3.81
N ALA A 232 6.48 -14.13 3.29
CA ALA A 232 5.27 -14.14 4.10
C ALA A 232 5.66 -14.83 5.42
N ALA A 233 5.55 -14.11 6.52
CA ALA A 233 5.83 -14.63 7.85
C ALA A 233 5.09 -15.97 7.99
N ARG A 234 5.85 -17.07 7.99
CA ARG A 234 5.36 -18.42 8.27
C ARG A 234 4.83 -18.47 9.69
#